data_AF-A0KGA7-F1
#
_entry.id   AF-A0KGA7-F1
#
_cell.length_a   1.000
_cell.length_b   1.000
_cell.length_c   1.000
_cell.angle_alpha   90.00
_cell.angle_beta   90.00
_cell.angle_gamma   90.00
#
_symmetry.space_group_name_H-M   'P 1'
#
loop_
_entity.id
_entity.type
_entity.pdbx_description
1 polymer ?
#
loop_
_entity_poly.entity_id
_entity_poly.type
_entity_poly.pdbx_seq_one_letter_code
_entity_poly.pdbx_strand_id
1 'polypeptide(L)'
;MKSKQGFSGEERTLLLGVKGVGPTVIRRLEQLGYHNLAQLAEADTGHIVQLVASMLGSTCWQNSPQARAAIDGAIALARSQVGGVTPERQEATS
;
A
#
# COMPACT_ATOMS: atom_id res chain seq x y z
N MET A 1 8.09 -9.67 19.28
CA MET A 1 8.56 -8.44 18.62
C MET A 1 7.98 -8.39 17.20
N LYS A 2 6.89 -7.67 16.93
CA LYS A 2 6.56 -7.24 15.56
C LYS A 2 5.34 -6.34 15.56
N SER A 3 5.56 -5.03 15.67
CA SER A 3 4.50 -4.06 15.42
C SER A 3 5.16 -2.75 14.99
N LYS A 4 5.58 -2.66 13.73
CA LYS A 4 5.74 -1.35 13.11
C LYS A 4 4.38 -1.04 12.49
N GLN A 5 3.69 -0.11 13.13
CA GLN A 5 2.27 0.17 12.96
C GLN A 5 2.07 1.07 11.74
N GLY A 6 1.57 0.50 10.64
CA GLY A 6 1.17 1.24 9.45
C GLY A 6 2.32 1.87 8.65
N PHE A 7 1.96 2.41 7.49
CA PHE A 7 2.87 3.18 6.65
C PHE A 7 3.42 4.38 7.42
N SER A 8 4.75 4.55 7.44
CA SER A 8 5.41 5.73 7.98
C SER A 8 4.93 6.98 7.24
N GLY A 9 4.99 8.16 7.87
CA GLY A 9 4.53 9.41 7.26
C GLY A 9 5.17 9.69 5.88
N GLU A 10 6.42 9.29 5.71
CA GLU A 10 7.16 9.35 4.45
C GLU A 10 6.57 8.41 3.38
N GLU A 11 6.36 7.13 3.71
CA GLU A 11 5.74 6.14 2.82
C GLU A 11 4.31 6.58 2.42
N ARG A 12 3.57 7.12 3.38
CA ARG A 12 2.22 7.66 3.17
C ARG A 12 2.23 8.83 2.20
N THR A 13 3.22 9.71 2.31
CA THR A 13 3.42 10.87 1.42
C THR A 13 3.80 10.41 0.01
N LEU A 14 4.70 9.43 -0.12
CA LEU A 14 5.06 8.83 -1.40
C LEU A 14 3.85 8.19 -2.09
N LEU A 15 3.05 7.43 -1.33
CA LEU A 15 1.81 6.83 -1.82
C LEU A 15 0.80 7.90 -2.25
N LEU A 16 0.60 8.96 -1.46
CA LEU A 16 -0.27 10.08 -1.83
C LEU A 16 0.19 10.86 -3.07
N GLY A 17 1.49 10.79 -3.40
CA GLY A 17 2.04 11.36 -4.64
C GLY A 17 1.69 10.56 -5.89
N VAL A 18 1.24 9.30 -5.75
CA VAL A 18 0.84 8.47 -6.89
C VAL A 18 -0.54 8.88 -7.39
N LYS A 19 -0.62 9.15 -8.69
CA LYS A 19 -1.86 9.55 -9.35
C LYS A 19 -2.93 8.46 -9.20
N GLY A 20 -3.98 8.76 -8.43
CA GLY A 20 -5.11 7.87 -8.13
C GLY A 20 -5.07 7.26 -6.72
N VAL A 21 -3.93 7.28 -6.03
CA VAL A 21 -3.82 6.80 -4.65
C VAL A 21 -4.24 7.91 -3.70
N GLY A 22 -5.49 7.83 -3.25
CA GLY A 22 -6.02 8.73 -2.24
C GLY A 22 -5.78 8.26 -0.81
N PRO A 23 -6.03 9.11 0.20
CA PRO A 23 -5.98 8.72 1.62
C PRO A 23 -6.93 7.56 1.95
N THR A 24 -8.03 7.41 1.20
CA THR A 24 -8.94 6.27 1.28
C THR A 24 -8.24 4.96 0.92
N VAL A 25 -7.36 4.97 -0.09
CA VAL A 25 -6.64 3.77 -0.53
C VAL A 25 -5.70 3.28 0.56
N ILE A 26 -4.93 4.20 1.12
CA ILE A 26 -4.00 3.92 2.22
C ILE A 26 -4.77 3.37 3.43
N ARG A 27 -5.88 4.01 3.81
CA ARG A 27 -6.70 3.55 4.94
C ARG A 27 -7.26 2.15 4.72
N ARG A 28 -7.62 1.79 3.48
CA ARG A 28 -8.09 0.43 3.14
C ARG A 28 -6.97 -0.60 3.21
N LEU A 29 -5.79 -0.25 2.71
CA LEU A 29 -4.60 -1.09 2.83
C LEU A 29 -4.25 -1.35 4.31
N GLU A 30 -4.29 -0.32 5.15
CA GLU A 30 -4.10 -0.45 6.59
C GLU A 30 -5.15 -1.36 7.24
N GLN A 31 -6.43 -1.25 6.84
CA GLN A 31 -7.51 -2.13 7.33
C GLN A 31 -7.35 -3.59 6.91
N LEU A 32 -6.72 -3.83 5.76
CA LEU A 32 -6.38 -5.18 5.28
C LEU A 32 -5.13 -5.76 5.96
N GLY A 33 -4.42 -4.97 6.75
CA GLY A 33 -3.17 -5.39 7.40
C GLY A 33 -1.91 -5.13 6.58
N TYR A 34 -2.00 -4.39 5.47
CA TYR A 34 -0.82 -3.91 4.74
C TYR A 34 -0.25 -2.70 5.47
N HIS A 35 0.88 -2.92 6.14
CA HIS A 35 1.52 -1.92 6.99
C HIS A 35 2.90 -1.47 6.49
N ASN A 36 3.40 -2.04 5.40
CA ASN A 36 4.71 -1.71 4.85
C ASN A 36 4.71 -1.88 3.33
N LEU A 37 5.61 -1.17 2.67
CA LEU A 37 5.76 -1.26 1.21
C LEU A 37 6.24 -2.63 0.75
N ALA A 38 6.98 -3.39 1.56
CA ALA A 38 7.42 -4.76 1.21
C ALA A 38 6.23 -5.70 0.96
N GLN A 39 5.30 -5.79 1.91
CA GLN A 39 4.08 -6.59 1.76
C GLN A 39 3.19 -6.06 0.65
N LEU A 40 3.17 -4.75 0.43
CA LEU A 40 2.42 -4.18 -0.69
C LEU A 40 3.07 -4.53 -2.04
N ALA A 41 4.39 -4.54 -2.12
CA ALA A 41 5.16 -4.84 -3.33
C ALA A 41 5.07 -6.32 -3.73
N GLU A 42 4.93 -7.22 -2.75
CA GLU A 42 4.67 -8.64 -2.95
C GLU A 42 3.20 -8.93 -3.26
N ALA A 43 2.29 -8.01 -2.93
CA ALA A 43 0.87 -8.16 -3.18
C ALA A 43 0.50 -7.78 -4.62
N ASP A 44 -0.50 -8.48 -5.14
CA ASP A 44 -1.04 -8.23 -6.47
C ASP A 44 -2.19 -7.23 -6.45
N THR A 45 -2.21 -6.33 -7.43
CA THR A 45 -3.28 -5.36 -7.66
C THR A 45 -4.63 -6.06 -7.61
N GLY A 46 -4.78 -7.16 -8.36
CA GLY A 46 -6.01 -7.97 -8.43
C GLY A 46 -6.39 -8.62 -7.10
N HIS A 47 -5.41 -9.11 -6.33
CA HIS A 47 -5.66 -9.72 -5.04
C HIS A 47 -6.16 -8.67 -4.04
N ILE A 48 -5.55 -7.49 -4.01
CA ILE A 48 -5.97 -6.38 -3.13
C ILE A 48 -7.38 -5.91 -3.48
N VAL A 49 -7.69 -5.63 -4.75
CA VAL A 49 -9.08 -5.20 -5.09
C VAL A 49 -10.10 -6.30 -4.77
N GLN A 50 -9.74 -7.57 -4.89
CA GLN A 50 -10.63 -8.68 -4.52
C GLN A 50 -10.85 -8.77 -3.01
N LEU A 51 -9.80 -8.57 -2.20
CA LEU A 51 -9.92 -8.49 -0.74
C LEU A 51 -10.78 -7.29 -0.30
N VAL A 52 -10.52 -6.10 -0.87
CA VAL A 52 -11.33 -4.90 -0.59
C VAL A 52 -12.78 -5.11 -1.01
N ALA A 53 -13.02 -5.70 -2.18
CA ALA A 53 -14.37 -5.97 -2.68
C ALA A 53 -15.11 -6.97 -1.77
N SER A 54 -14.42 -8.02 -1.31
CA SER A 54 -14.98 -9.01 -0.39
C SER A 54 -15.30 -8.39 0.97
N MET A 55 -14.41 -7.53 1.49
CA MET A 55 -14.61 -6.81 2.75
C MET A 55 -15.79 -5.83 2.68
N LEU A 56 -15.95 -5.12 1.56
CA LEU A 56 -17.02 -4.12 1.36
C LEU A 56 -18.32 -4.75 0.83
N GLY A 57 -18.31 -6.04 0.46
CA GLY A 57 -19.42 -6.68 -0.26
C GLY A 57 -19.75 -6.00 -1.59
N SER A 58 -18.79 -5.31 -2.21
CA SER A 58 -19.02 -4.42 -3.35
C SER A 58 -17.92 -4.53 -4.38
N THR A 59 -18.27 -4.64 -5.66
CA THR A 59 -17.29 -4.77 -6.77
C THR A 59 -16.79 -3.43 -7.32
N CYS A 60 -17.18 -2.29 -6.73
CA CYS A 60 -16.86 -0.98 -7.30
C CYS A 60 -15.35 -0.70 -7.39
N TRP A 61 -14.54 -1.34 -6.55
CA TRP A 61 -13.07 -1.27 -6.63
C TRP A 61 -12.46 -2.20 -7.68
N GLN A 62 -13.04 -3.38 -7.89
CA GLN A 62 -12.56 -4.34 -8.89
C GLN A 62 -12.96 -3.93 -10.32
N ASN A 63 -14.17 -3.38 -10.49
CA ASN A 63 -14.70 -2.94 -11.78
C ASN A 63 -14.29 -1.51 -12.15
N SER A 64 -13.78 -0.71 -11.20
CA SER A 64 -13.33 0.64 -11.51
C SER A 64 -11.89 0.62 -12.04
N PRO A 65 -11.65 1.07 -13.29
CA PRO A 65 -10.30 1.19 -13.82
C PRO A 65 -9.46 2.20 -13.03
N GLN A 66 -10.08 3.18 -12.39
CA GLN A 66 -9.39 4.18 -11.56
C GLN A 66 -8.86 3.56 -10.26
N ALA A 67 -9.66 2.71 -9.60
CA ALA A 67 -9.21 2.02 -8.39
C ALA A 67 -8.08 1.03 -8.71
N ARG A 68 -8.20 0.31 -9.83
CA ARG A 68 -7.15 -0.62 -10.26
C ARG A 68 -5.85 0.11 -10.61
N ALA A 69 -5.92 1.22 -11.35
CA ALA A 69 -4.74 2.05 -11.65
C ALA A 69 -4.09 2.64 -10.39
N ALA A 70 -4.89 3.04 -9.39
CA ALA A 70 -4.38 3.54 -8.12
C ALA A 70 -3.57 2.47 -7.37
N ILE A 71 -4.15 1.28 -7.19
CA ILE A 71 -3.49 0.16 -6.50
C ILE A 71 -2.25 -0.28 -7.26
N ASP A 72 -2.32 -0.34 -8.59
CA ASP A 72 -1.19 -0.70 -9.44
C ASP A 72 -0.03 0.29 -9.29
N GLY A 73 -0.32 1.59 -9.32
CA GLY A 73 0.68 2.63 -9.07
C GLY A 73 1.27 2.57 -7.67
N ALA A 74 0.46 2.26 -6.65
CA ALA A 74 0.92 2.06 -5.28
C ALA A 74 1.91 0.89 -5.18
N ILE A 75 1.60 -0.24 -5.83
CA ILE A 75 2.45 -1.43 -5.88
C ILE A 75 3.72 -1.16 -6.68
N ALA A 76 3.64 -0.49 -7.84
CA ALA A 76 4.80 -0.14 -8.65
C ALA A 76 5.79 0.77 -7.87
N LEU A 77 5.26 1.77 -7.16
CA LEU A 77 6.04 2.60 -6.26
C LEU A 77 6.63 1.75 -5.12
N ALA A 78 5.83 0.90 -4.48
CA ALA A 78 6.30 0.02 -3.42
C ALA A 78 7.43 -0.90 -3.88
N ARG A 79 7.33 -1.52 -5.06
CA ARG A 79 8.37 -2.37 -5.66
C ARG A 79 9.65 -1.58 -5.93
N SER A 80 9.52 -0.34 -6.39
CA SER A 80 10.67 0.55 -6.61
C SER A 80 11.36 0.91 -5.30
N GLN A 81 10.59 1.16 -4.24
CA GLN A 81 11.12 1.42 -2.90
C GLN A 81 11.74 0.16 -2.28
N VAL A 82 11.13 -1.01 -2.41
CA VAL A 82 11.61 -2.27 -1.82
C VAL A 82 12.88 -2.78 -2.53
N GLY A 83 12.98 -2.59 -3.84
CA GLY A 83 14.21 -2.87 -4.59
C GLY A 83 15.36 -1.91 -4.28
N GLY A 84 15.08 -0.74 -3.71
CA GLY A 84 16.08 0.28 -3.33
C GLY A 84 16.36 0.38 -1.82
N VAL A 85 15.60 -0.32 -0.97
CA VAL A 85 15.71 -0.23 0.48
C VAL A 85 16.12 -1.58 1.03
N THR A 86 17.43 -1.79 1.18
CA THR A 86 17.95 -2.63 2.26
C THR A 86 17.63 -1.89 3.56
N PRO A 87 16.78 -2.42 4.47
CA PRO A 87 16.57 -1.81 5.77
C PRO A 87 17.77 -2.16 6.67
N GLU A 88 18.94 -1.62 6.35
CA GLU A 88 20.04 -1.45 7.28
C GLU A 88 20.12 0.04 7.60
N ARG A 89 20.40 0.41 8.86
CA ARG A 89 20.31 1.75 9.49
C ARG A 89 18.94 2.09 10.10
N GLN A 90 18.61 1.40 11.20
CA GLN A 90 17.92 2.07 12.31
C GLN A 90 18.94 2.24 13.45
N GLU A 91 19.68 3.35 13.40
CA GLU A 91 20.48 3.88 14.51
C GLU A 91 20.00 5.32 14.80
N ALA A 92 19.97 5.65 16.10
CA ALA A 92 19.74 6.96 16.71
C ALA A 92 18.32 7.59 16.63
N THR A 93 17.54 7.40 17.69
CA THR A 93 17.26 8.55 18.57
C THR A 93 17.24 8.07 20.03
N SER A 94 17.99 8.78 20.85
CA SER A 94 18.25 8.58 22.28
C SER A 94 17.02 8.65 23.18
#